data_AF-A0A948Z8X9-F1
#
_entry.id   AF-A0A948Z8X9-F1
#
_cell.length_a   1.000
_cell.length_b   1.000
_cell.length_c   1.000
_cell.angle_alpha   90.00
_cell.angle_beta   90.00
_cell.angle_gamma   90.00
#
_symmetry.space_group_name_H-M   'P 1'
#
loop_
_entity.id
_entity.type
_entity.pdbx_description
1 polymer ?
#
loop_
_entity_poly.entity_id
_entity_poly.type
_entity_poly.pdbx_seq_one_letter_code
_entity_poly.pdbx_strand_id
1 'polypeptide(L)'
;MLPAAAAAFIGVQLIIGVVNSLVPLPEKIINIFCQFTNSIAGPFAFVIVGARIAPTFKYYVSIFLTVVYAIFSAILVHLSIKSQDFADPLWWLITSVILGLFAAIFACSFIKAEETKKYSNEFTE
;
A
#
# COMPACT_ATOMS: atom_id res chain seq x y z
N MET A 1 9.42 -5.24 -12.30
CA MET A 1 8.15 -5.01 -11.56
C MET A 1 8.40 -4.59 -10.13
N LEU A 2 9.09 -5.40 -9.32
CA LEU A 2 9.37 -5.09 -7.91
C LEU A 2 10.06 -3.74 -7.68
N PRO A 3 11.09 -3.33 -8.45
CA PRO A 3 11.75 -2.04 -8.25
C PRO A 3 10.82 -0.85 -8.52
N ALA A 4 9.92 -0.98 -9.50
CA ALA A 4 8.97 0.06 -9.85
C ALA A 4 7.82 0.18 -8.83
N ALA A 5 7.37 -0.96 -8.29
CA ALA A 5 6.42 -0.98 -7.18
C ALA A 5 7.02 -0.33 -5.93
N ALA A 6 8.28 -0.66 -5.60
CA ALA A 6 9.00 -0.04 -4.49
C ALA A 6 9.20 1.47 -4.70
N ALA A 7 9.56 1.89 -5.92
CA ALA A 7 9.68 3.31 -6.26
C ALA A 7 8.34 4.05 -6.12
N ALA A 8 7.22 3.43 -6.50
CA ALA A 8 5.89 4.01 -6.30
C ALA A 8 5.53 4.13 -4.81
N PHE A 9 5.85 3.12 -4.01
CA PHE A 9 5.65 3.15 -2.57
C PHE A 9 6.45 4.28 -1.90
N ILE A 10 7.74 4.41 -2.24
CA ILE A 10 8.60 5.49 -1.75
C ILE A 10 8.10 6.85 -2.26
N GLY A 11 7.69 6.94 -3.52
CA GLY A 11 7.16 8.16 -4.12
C GLY A 11 5.90 8.67 -3.40
N VAL A 12 4.97 7.77 -3.07
CA VAL A 12 3.77 8.12 -2.31
C VAL A 12 4.12 8.63 -0.91
N GLN A 13 5.08 7.99 -0.22
CA GLN A 13 5.53 8.48 1.08
C GLN A 13 6.19 9.86 1.00
N LEU A 14 7.01 10.10 -0.02
CA LEU A 14 7.64 11.41 -0.25
C LEU A 14 6.60 12.49 -0.54
N ILE A 15 5.60 12.20 -1.39
CA ILE A 15 4.52 13.15 -1.70
C ILE A 15 3.76 13.50 -0.42
N ILE A 16 3.40 12.51 0.40
CA ILE A 16 2.67 12.74 1.66
C ILE A 16 3.55 13.53 2.65
N GLY A 17 4.86 13.27 2.70
CA GLY A 17 5.81 14.05 3.49
C GLY A 17 5.91 15.51 3.05
N VAL A 18 5.96 15.77 1.75
CA VAL A 18 5.98 17.14 1.20
C VAL A 18 4.66 17.86 1.47
N VAL A 19 3.51 17.20 1.25
CA VAL A 19 2.20 17.78 1.55
C VAL A 19 2.07 18.13 3.04
N ASN A 20 2.57 17.28 3.94
CA ASN A 20 2.62 17.57 5.37
C ASN A 20 3.41 18.86 5.66
N SER A 21 4.59 19.04 5.04
CA SER A 21 5.42 20.22 5.24
C SER A 21 4.80 21.54 4.73
N LEU A 22 3.81 21.48 3.84
CA LEU A 22 3.17 22.64 3.23
C LEU A 22 1.86 23.05 3.89
N VAL A 23 1.25 22.18 4.72
CA VAL A 23 -0.05 22.45 5.33
C VAL A 23 0.14 22.90 6.79
N PRO A 24 -0.19 24.16 7.13
CA PRO A 24 -0.04 24.69 8.49
C PRO A 24 -1.22 24.27 9.37
N LEU A 25 -1.33 22.97 9.65
CA LEU A 25 -2.28 22.40 10.59
C LEU A 25 -1.57 21.98 11.89
N PRO A 26 -2.31 21.73 12.99
CA PRO A 26 -1.71 21.26 14.24
C PRO A 26 -0.97 19.93 14.03
N GLU A 27 0.30 19.84 14.46
CA GLU A 27 1.20 18.71 14.21
C GLU A 27 0.61 17.34 14.56
N LYS A 28 -0.16 17.25 15.65
CA LYS A 28 -0.82 16.00 16.07
C LYS A 28 -1.87 15.52 15.06
N ILE A 29 -2.66 16.44 14.51
CA ILE A 29 -3.74 16.09 13.57
C ILE A 29 -3.11 15.70 12.23
N ILE A 30 -2.09 16.44 11.77
CA ILE A 30 -1.42 16.10 10.52
C ILE A 30 -0.71 14.76 10.63
N ASN A 31 0.03 14.48 11.70
CA ASN A 31 0.75 13.21 11.83
C ASN A 31 -0.19 12.01 11.81
N ILE A 32 -1.35 12.10 12.47
CA ILE A 32 -2.39 11.07 12.43
C ILE A 32 -2.92 10.91 10.99
N PHE A 33 -3.29 12.01 10.34
CA PHE A 33 -3.88 11.97 9.01
C PHE A 33 -2.89 11.49 7.94
N CYS A 34 -1.63 11.91 8.03
CA CYS A 34 -0.54 11.46 7.17
C CYS A 34 -0.21 10.00 7.39
N GLN A 35 -0.15 9.52 8.64
CA GLN A 35 0.05 8.09 8.91
C GLN A 35 -1.12 7.26 8.37
N PHE A 36 -2.36 7.70 8.56
CA PHE A 36 -3.53 7.01 8.03
C PHE A 36 -3.52 6.97 6.50
N THR A 37 -3.24 8.11 5.86
CA THR A 37 -3.15 8.22 4.41
C THR A 37 -2.01 7.38 3.87
N ASN A 38 -0.82 7.40 4.50
CA ASN A 38 0.31 6.55 4.12
C ASN A 38 -0.02 5.06 4.21
N SER A 39 -0.72 4.67 5.27
CA SER A 39 -1.10 3.28 5.52
C SER A 39 -2.04 2.72 4.45
N ILE A 40 -2.82 3.56 3.79
CA ILE A 40 -3.75 3.15 2.74
C ILE A 40 -3.16 3.38 1.34
N ALA A 41 -2.68 4.60 1.09
CA ALA A 41 -2.22 5.02 -0.24
C ALA A 41 -0.93 4.30 -0.65
N GLY A 42 -0.01 4.04 0.27
CA GLY A 42 1.24 3.35 0.00
C GLY A 42 1.00 1.93 -0.53
N PRO A 43 0.33 1.05 0.23
CA PRO A 43 0.09 -0.34 -0.17
C PRO A 43 -0.78 -0.44 -1.43
N PHE A 44 -1.76 0.46 -1.56
CA PHE A 44 -2.59 0.56 -2.76
C PHE A 44 -1.77 0.90 -4.02
N ALA A 45 -0.92 1.93 -3.95
CA ALA A 45 -0.05 2.32 -5.06
C ALA A 45 1.00 1.25 -5.38
N PHE A 46 1.56 0.59 -4.37
CA PHE A 46 2.50 -0.51 -4.53
C PHE A 46 1.89 -1.63 -5.38
N VAL A 47 0.68 -2.09 -5.03
CA VAL A 47 -0.01 -3.17 -5.74
C VAL A 47 -0.45 -2.74 -7.14
N ILE A 48 -1.05 -1.55 -7.29
CA ILE A 48 -1.54 -1.07 -8.60
C ILE A 48 -0.40 -0.80 -9.57
N VAL A 49 0.62 -0.06 -9.17
CA VAL A 49 1.73 0.27 -10.07
C VAL A 49 2.52 -0.99 -10.41
N GLY A 50 2.75 -1.87 -9.44
CA GLY A 50 3.40 -3.16 -9.69
C GLY A 50 2.66 -4.04 -10.68
N ALA A 51 1.32 -4.11 -10.58
CA ALA A 51 0.50 -4.89 -11.49
C ALA A 51 0.31 -4.23 -12.87
N ARG A 52 0.24 -2.89 -12.95
CA ARG A 52 0.12 -2.17 -14.23
C ARG A 52 1.39 -2.24 -15.08
N ILE A 53 2.55 -2.33 -14.44
CA ILE A 53 3.85 -2.49 -15.11
C ILE A 53 4.07 -3.94 -15.56
N ALA A 54 3.25 -4.89 -15.11
CA ALA A 54 3.33 -6.27 -15.57
C ALA A 54 2.81 -6.41 -17.02
N PRO A 55 3.61 -6.96 -17.95
CA PRO A 55 3.16 -7.21 -19.32
C PRO A 55 2.15 -8.38 -19.40
N THR A 56 2.16 -9.29 -18.42
CA THR A 56 1.31 -10.50 -18.40
C THR A 56 0.87 -10.85 -16.98
N PHE A 57 -0.30 -11.48 -16.84
CA PHE A 57 -0.85 -12.01 -15.58
C PHE A 57 -0.95 -10.97 -14.44
N LYS A 58 -1.60 -9.83 -14.68
CA LYS A 58 -1.60 -8.69 -13.73
C LYS A 58 -2.25 -9.06 -12.40
N TYR A 59 -3.26 -9.92 -12.43
CA TYR A 59 -3.91 -10.44 -11.23
C TYR A 59 -2.99 -11.34 -10.37
N TYR A 60 -2.22 -12.23 -10.98
CA TYR A 60 -1.26 -13.06 -10.23
C TYR A 60 -0.12 -12.20 -9.66
N VAL A 61 0.32 -11.20 -10.41
CA VAL A 61 1.31 -10.22 -9.94
C VAL A 61 0.76 -9.41 -8.75
N SER A 62 -0.51 -8.96 -8.79
CA SER A 62 -1.09 -8.23 -7.66
C SER A 62 -1.24 -9.08 -6.41
N ILE A 63 -1.58 -10.37 -6.54
CA ILE A 63 -1.59 -11.31 -5.41
C ILE A 63 -0.18 -11.44 -4.83
N PHE A 64 0.82 -11.68 -5.68
CA PHE A 64 2.21 -11.82 -5.23
C PHE A 64 2.69 -10.57 -4.48
N LEU A 65 2.43 -9.36 -5.02
CA LEU A 65 2.77 -8.10 -4.34
C LEU A 65 2.04 -7.93 -3.01
N THR A 66 0.78 -8.33 -2.92
CA THR A 66 0.00 -8.27 -1.67
C THR A 66 0.61 -9.19 -0.61
N VAL A 67 1.03 -10.41 -1.00
CA VAL A 67 1.70 -11.36 -0.10
C VAL A 67 3.06 -10.81 0.36
N VAL A 68 3.85 -10.25 -0.57
CA VAL A 68 5.13 -9.62 -0.23
C VAL A 68 4.94 -8.47 0.77
N TYR A 69 3.94 -7.62 0.56
CA TYR A 69 3.59 -6.54 1.49
C TYR A 69 3.17 -7.07 2.86
N ALA A 70 2.38 -8.14 2.90
CA ALA A 70 1.95 -8.78 4.15
C ALA A 70 3.14 -9.33 4.95
N ILE A 71 4.08 -10.01 4.28
CA ILE A 71 5.31 -10.52 4.91
C ILE A 71 6.14 -9.35 5.44
N PHE A 72 6.34 -8.30 4.64
CA PHE A 72 7.12 -7.14 5.06
C PHE A 72 6.49 -6.44 6.28
N SER A 73 5.16 -6.30 6.27
CA SER A 73 4.40 -5.74 7.40
C SER A 73 4.52 -6.60 8.66
N ALA A 74 4.46 -7.93 8.53
CA ALA A 74 4.65 -8.85 9.65
C ALA A 74 6.07 -8.75 10.24
N ILE A 75 7.09 -8.62 9.40
CA ILE A 75 8.48 -8.41 9.83
C ILE A 75 8.60 -7.09 10.59
N LEU A 76 8.01 -6.00 10.09
CA LEU A 76 8.02 -4.70 10.76
C LEU A 76 7.32 -4.73 12.12
N VAL A 77 6.17 -5.41 12.21
CA VAL A 77 5.47 -5.61 13.49
C VAL A 77 6.33 -6.40 14.46
N HIS A 78 6.94 -7.50 14.00
CA HIS A 78 7.80 -8.33 14.83
C HIS A 78 9.05 -7.58 15.34
N LEU A 79 9.69 -6.79 14.46
CA LEU A 79 10.81 -5.93 14.84
C LEU A 79 10.36 -4.87 15.85
N SER A 80 9.21 -4.25 15.64
CA SER A 80 8.66 -3.22 16.54
C SER A 80 8.34 -3.75 17.94
N ILE A 81 7.81 -4.97 18.03
CA ILE A 81 7.58 -5.67 19.31
C ILE A 81 8.91 -5.93 20.03
N LYS A 82 9.95 -6.34 19.30
CA LYS A 82 11.25 -6.71 19.87
C LYS A 82 12.03 -5.50 20.39
N SER A 83 11.87 -4.34 19.76
CA SER A 83 12.62 -3.14 20.12
C SER A 83 12.09 -2.42 21.36
N GLN A 84 10.82 -2.61 21.79
CA GLN A 84 10.15 -1.99 22.96
C GLN A 84 10.29 -0.46 23.18
N ASP A 85 11.16 0.23 22.45
CA ASP A 85 11.54 1.64 22.57
C ASP A 85 10.76 2.55 21.61
N PHE A 86 9.78 2.02 20.88
CA PHE A 86 8.98 2.84 19.97
C PHE A 86 8.00 3.71 20.78
N ALA A 87 8.13 5.03 20.59
CA ALA A 87 7.26 6.03 21.19
C ALA A 87 5.79 5.93 20.74
N ASP A 88 5.52 5.24 19.62
CA ASP A 88 4.18 5.03 19.09
C ASP A 88 3.51 3.79 19.72
N PRO A 89 2.22 3.89 20.11
CA PRO A 89 1.51 2.78 20.72
C PRO A 89 1.42 1.60 19.74
N LEU A 90 1.82 0.41 20.20
CA LEU A 90 1.84 -0.82 19.41
C LEU A 90 0.50 -1.13 18.72
N TRP A 91 -0.60 -0.76 19.38
CA TRP A 91 -1.96 -0.84 18.80
C TRP A 91 -2.12 -0.04 17.51
N TRP A 92 -1.50 1.14 17.42
CA TRP A 92 -1.53 2.01 16.25
C TRP A 92 -0.76 1.43 15.06
N LEU A 93 0.36 0.77 15.33
CA LEU A 93 1.09 0.03 14.30
C LEU A 93 0.22 -1.12 13.76
N ILE A 94 -0.44 -1.88 14.64
CA ILE A 94 -1.32 -2.98 14.22
C ILE A 94 -2.48 -2.45 13.36
N THR A 95 -3.14 -1.36 13.76
CA THR A 95 -4.24 -0.79 12.96
C THR A 95 -3.77 -0.29 11.59
N SER A 96 -2.59 0.34 11.51
CA SER A 96 -2.00 0.76 10.21
C SER A 96 -1.72 -0.43 9.29
N VAL A 97 -1.21 -1.54 9.82
CA VAL A 97 -0.92 -2.75 9.04
C VAL A 97 -2.20 -3.40 8.55
N ILE A 98 -3.22 -3.49 9.41
CA ILE A 98 -4.54 -4.00 9.03
C ILE A 98 -5.13 -3.15 7.90
N LEU A 99 -5.13 -1.82 8.04
CA LEU A 99 -5.63 -0.91 7.00
C LEU A 99 -4.86 -1.05 5.68
N GLY A 100 -3.53 -1.18 5.75
CA GLY A 100 -2.72 -1.39 4.56
C GLY A 100 -2.97 -2.72 3.87
N LEU A 101 -3.23 -3.79 4.63
CA LEU A 101 -3.65 -5.07 4.08
C LEU A 101 -5.00 -4.97 3.39
N PHE A 102 -5.99 -4.30 4.01
CA PHE A 102 -7.28 -4.05 3.37
C PHE A 102 -7.12 -3.26 2.06
N ALA A 103 -6.29 -2.22 2.05
CA ALA A 103 -6.01 -1.42 0.86
C ALA A 103 -5.37 -2.26 -0.27
N ALA A 104 -4.40 -3.12 0.08
CA ALA A 104 -3.75 -4.02 -0.87
C ALA A 104 -4.72 -5.07 -1.45
N ILE A 105 -5.58 -5.67 -0.61
CA ILE A 105 -6.62 -6.63 -1.04
C ILE A 105 -7.65 -5.94 -1.94
N PHE A 106 -8.05 -4.71 -1.60
CA PHE A 106 -8.96 -3.91 -2.40
C PHE A 106 -8.37 -3.58 -3.78
N ALA A 107 -7.09 -3.18 -3.84
CA ALA A 107 -6.36 -2.98 -5.09
C ALA A 107 -6.33 -4.26 -5.95
N CYS A 108 -6.07 -5.42 -5.34
CA CYS A 108 -6.09 -6.71 -6.03
C CYS A 108 -7.47 -7.03 -6.63
N SER A 109 -8.54 -6.76 -5.87
CA SER A 109 -9.92 -6.93 -6.33
C SER A 109 -10.27 -5.99 -7.49
N PHE A 110 -9.75 -4.76 -7.45
CA PHE A 110 -9.92 -3.78 -8.52
C PHE A 110 -9.27 -4.25 -9.84
N ILE A 111 -8.04 -4.77 -9.77
CA ILE A 111 -7.32 -5.30 -10.94
C ILE A 111 -8.04 -6.53 -11.51
N LYS A 112 -8.56 -7.42 -10.65
CA LYS A 112 -9.38 -8.56 -11.09
C LYS A 112 -10.60 -8.11 -11.90
N ALA A 113 -11.28 -7.07 -11.43
CA ALA A 113 -12.43 -6.51 -12.12
C ALA A 113 -12.05 -5.89 -13.48
N GLU A 114 -10.90 -5.22 -13.58
CA GLU A 114 -10.36 -4.71 -14.85
C GLU A 114 -10.05 -5.85 -15.85
N GLU A 115 -9.39 -6.93 -15.41
CA GLU A 115 -9.09 -8.07 -16.28
C GLU A 115 -10.38 -8.76 -16.76
N THR A 116 -11.36 -8.95 -15.87
CA THR A 116 -12.65 -9.58 -16.23
C THR A 116 -13.40 -8.78 -17.30
N LYS A 117 -13.39 -7.44 -17.20
CA LYS A 117 -14.00 -6.57 -18.22
C LYS A 117 -13.29 -6.67 -19.56
N LYS A 118 -11.96 -6.80 -19.56
CA LYS A 118 -11.19 -6.91 -20.80
C LYS A 118 -11.53 -8.18 -21.58
N TYR A 119 -11.62 -9.33 -20.91
CA TYR A 119 -12.02 -10.58 -21.54
C TYR A 119 -13.47 -10.57 -22.04
N SER A 120 -14.38 -9.88 -21.35
CA SER A 120 -15.77 -9.74 -21.81
C SER A 120 -15.87 -8.99 -23.15
N ASN A 121 -15.08 -7.94 -23.34
CA ASN A 121 -15.12 -7.14 -24.57
C ASN A 121 -14.51 -7.89 -25.77
N GLU A 122 -13.45 -8.68 -25.57
CA GLU A 122 -12.86 -9.52 -26.64
C GLU A 122 -13.81 -10.60 -27.18
N PHE A 123 -14.86 -10.97 -26.44
CA PHE A 123 -15.90 -11.91 -26.91
C PHE A 123 -17.05 -11.23 -27.65
N THR A 124 -17.09 -9.90 -27.70
CA THR A 124 -18.20 -9.15 -28.32
C THR A 124 -17.84 -8.51 -29.67
N GLU A 125 -16.57 -8.61 -30.08
CA GLU A 125 -16.08 -8.26 -31.43
C GLU A 125 -15.92 -9.51 -32.30
#